data_AF-A0A530BG36-F1
#
_entry.id   AF-A0A530BG36-F1
#
_cell.length_a   1.000
_cell.length_b   1.000
_cell.length_c   1.000
_cell.angle_alpha   90.00
_cell.angle_beta   90.00
_cell.angle_gamma   90.00
#
_symmetry.space_group_name_H-M   'P 1'
#
loop_
_entity.id
_entity.type
_entity.pdbx_description
1 polymer ?
#
loop_
_entity_poly.entity_id
_entity_poly.type
_entity_poly.pdbx_seq_one_letter_code
_entity_poly.pdbx_strand_id
1 'polypeptide(L)'
;MEELTAIRTAAMRVELVARPEVALAAMLMPLLSRTFHAYALRSGMDAAVEVRGECLTLSTSIKEPDACRALSGWNDIIEGWSHHIPGEPAELWPWLLKQELARLLDLLAVVTAANLNAVAGRYNASRSRLGQADAIAEAVGLDMQQWWEPGAPFLARLSKADIADILRE
;
A
#
# COMPACT_ATOMS: atom_id res chain seq x y z
N MET A 1 14.74 8.77 -5.37
CA MET A 1 13.35 8.95 -4.89
C MET A 1 12.48 7.71 -5.10
N GLU A 2 12.29 7.21 -6.33
CA GLU A 2 11.38 6.09 -6.60
C GLU A 2 11.63 4.85 -5.72
N GLU A 3 12.88 4.40 -5.61
CA GLU A 3 13.29 3.28 -4.73
C GLU A 3 12.91 3.51 -3.26
N LEU A 4 13.23 4.68 -2.70
CA LEU A 4 12.86 5.01 -1.32
C LEU A 4 11.35 5.02 -1.12
N THR A 5 10.59 5.55 -2.08
CA THR A 5 9.12 5.55 -2.01
C THR A 5 8.50 4.16 -2.21
N ALA A 6 9.19 3.25 -2.92
CA ALA A 6 8.80 1.84 -3.02
C ALA A 6 9.04 1.10 -1.71
N ILE A 7 10.20 1.32 -1.06
CA ILE A 7 10.49 0.78 0.28
C ILE A 7 9.49 1.33 1.31
N ARG A 8 9.20 2.64 1.27
CA ARG A 8 8.17 3.27 2.10
C ARG A 8 6.80 2.64 1.88
N THR A 9 6.42 2.41 0.62
CA THR A 9 5.16 1.75 0.29
C THR A 9 5.11 0.37 0.93
N ALA A 10 6.16 -0.45 0.79
CA ALA A 10 6.22 -1.78 1.41
C ALA A 10 6.08 -1.71 2.95
N ALA A 11 6.77 -0.78 3.60
CA ALA A 11 6.67 -0.58 5.04
C ALA A 11 5.25 -0.20 5.48
N MET A 12 4.61 0.74 4.76
CA MET A 12 3.22 1.09 5.03
C MET A 12 2.27 -0.09 4.83
N ARG A 13 2.53 -1.00 3.88
CA ARG A 13 1.70 -2.20 3.71
C ARG A 13 1.78 -3.10 4.94
N VAL A 14 2.98 -3.30 5.49
CA VAL A 14 3.17 -4.09 6.72
C VAL A 14 2.46 -3.43 7.92
N GLU A 15 2.64 -2.13 8.10
CA GLU A 15 2.02 -1.39 9.21
C GLU A 15 0.49 -1.33 9.12
N LEU A 16 -0.07 -1.22 7.90
CA LEU A 16 -1.52 -1.09 7.69
C LEU A 16 -2.26 -2.40 8.00
N VAL A 17 -1.63 -3.56 7.74
CA VAL A 17 -2.22 -4.89 8.05
C VAL A 17 -2.52 -5.03 9.54
N ALA A 18 -1.69 -4.46 10.41
CA ALA A 18 -1.85 -4.51 11.85
C ALA A 18 -2.95 -3.57 12.39
N ARG A 19 -3.59 -2.76 11.53
CA ARG A 19 -4.56 -1.72 11.90
C ARG A 19 -5.84 -1.80 11.04
N PRO A 20 -6.71 -2.82 11.23
CA PRO A 20 -7.88 -3.03 10.40
C PRO A 20 -8.85 -1.85 10.33
N GLU A 21 -8.94 -1.06 11.39
CA GLU A 21 -9.73 0.17 11.46
C GLU A 21 -9.21 1.27 10.52
N VAL A 22 -7.89 1.44 10.45
CA VAL A 22 -7.24 2.39 9.53
C VAL A 22 -7.37 1.90 8.09
N ALA A 23 -7.21 0.59 7.86
CA ALA A 23 -7.41 0.00 6.55
C ALA A 23 -8.84 0.15 6.03
N LEU A 24 -9.85 -0.09 6.89
CA LEU A 24 -11.24 0.15 6.54
C LEU A 24 -11.47 1.61 6.15
N ALA A 25 -10.95 2.57 6.93
CA ALA A 25 -11.05 3.99 6.60
C ALA A 25 -10.36 4.33 5.27
N ALA A 26 -9.16 3.79 5.03
CA ALA A 26 -8.40 3.98 3.79
C ALA A 26 -9.13 3.44 2.56
N MET A 27 -9.80 2.28 2.66
CA MET A 27 -10.60 1.71 1.58
C MET A 27 -11.90 2.49 1.34
N LEU A 28 -12.56 2.95 2.41
CA LEU A 28 -13.79 3.74 2.29
C LEU A 28 -13.55 5.11 1.69
N MET A 29 -12.40 5.76 1.94
CA MET A 29 -12.11 7.10 1.45
C MET A 29 -12.33 7.28 -0.08
N PRO A 30 -11.72 6.47 -0.97
CA PRO A 30 -11.97 6.59 -2.41
C PRO A 30 -13.41 6.22 -2.77
N LEU A 31 -14.03 5.24 -2.11
CA LEU A 31 -15.41 4.82 -2.37
C LEU A 31 -16.42 5.92 -2.02
N LEU A 32 -16.33 6.50 -0.82
CA LEU A 32 -17.15 7.63 -0.37
C LEU A 32 -16.91 8.87 -1.24
N SER A 33 -15.68 9.09 -1.70
CA SER A 33 -15.38 10.16 -2.66
C SER A 33 -16.11 9.93 -3.99
N ARG A 34 -16.13 8.69 -4.52
CA ARG A 34 -16.91 8.35 -5.73
C ARG A 34 -18.41 8.55 -5.53
N THR A 35 -18.93 8.05 -4.41
CA THR A 35 -20.38 7.98 -4.16
C THR A 35 -20.96 9.34 -3.81
N PHE A 36 -20.26 10.15 -3.01
CA PHE A 36 -20.81 11.38 -2.45
C PHE A 36 -20.17 12.66 -3.00
N HIS A 37 -19.05 12.57 -3.72
CA HIS A 37 -18.32 13.73 -4.26
C HIS A 37 -18.21 13.66 -5.79
N ALA A 38 -19.36 13.81 -6.46
CA ALA A 38 -19.55 13.63 -7.91
C ALA A 38 -18.62 14.45 -8.84
N TYR A 39 -17.97 15.51 -8.33
CA TYR A 39 -17.02 16.30 -9.12
C TYR A 39 -15.61 15.69 -9.21
N ALA A 40 -15.28 14.70 -8.38
CA ALA A 40 -13.92 14.15 -8.31
C ALA A 40 -13.58 13.16 -9.42
N LEU A 41 -14.56 12.58 -10.13
CA LEU A 41 -14.32 11.41 -10.99
C LEU A 41 -15.19 11.41 -12.25
N ARG A 42 -14.69 12.05 -13.31
CA ARG A 42 -15.10 11.68 -14.67
C ARG A 42 -14.20 10.55 -15.18
N SER A 43 -14.71 9.31 -15.17
CA SER A 43 -14.41 8.24 -16.14
C SER A 43 -15.18 6.94 -15.79
N GLY A 44 -16.25 6.67 -16.56
CA GLY A 44 -16.80 5.33 -16.90
C GLY A 44 -17.45 4.48 -15.79
N MET A 45 -18.78 4.48 -15.72
CA MET A 45 -19.64 3.48 -15.05
C MET A 45 -19.61 2.13 -15.83
N ASP A 46 -19.93 0.94 -15.31
CA ASP A 46 -21.03 0.48 -14.42
C ASP A 46 -20.64 -0.77 -13.57
N ALA A 47 -21.00 -0.83 -12.27
CA ALA A 47 -21.24 -2.09 -11.54
C ALA A 47 -22.01 -1.90 -10.21
N ALA A 48 -22.52 -3.00 -9.63
CA ALA A 48 -23.24 -3.01 -8.35
C ALA A 48 -22.34 -2.92 -7.09
N VAL A 49 -21.02 -3.18 -7.18
CA VAL A 49 -19.94 -2.69 -6.27
C VAL A 49 -18.62 -2.68 -7.06
N GLU A 50 -17.85 -1.58 -7.07
CA GLU A 50 -16.53 -1.52 -7.73
C GLU A 50 -15.38 -1.14 -6.79
N VAL A 51 -14.32 -1.97 -6.77
CA VAL A 51 -12.98 -1.69 -6.21
C VAL A 51 -11.96 -2.11 -7.27
N ARG A 52 -11.13 -1.19 -7.78
CA ARG A 52 -10.04 -1.52 -8.72
C ARG A 52 -8.75 -1.68 -7.94
N GLY A 53 -8.22 -2.90 -7.95
CA GLY A 53 -6.99 -3.17 -7.23
C GLY A 53 -5.73 -2.87 -8.05
N GLU A 54 -4.79 -2.12 -7.48
CA GLU A 54 -3.41 -2.03 -7.98
C GLU A 54 -2.50 -2.78 -7.00
N CYS A 55 -2.27 -4.07 -7.24
CA CYS A 55 -1.17 -4.76 -6.58
C CYS A 55 0.13 -4.45 -7.34
N LEU A 56 0.71 -3.28 -7.06
CA LEU A 56 1.98 -2.90 -7.65
C LEU A 56 3.10 -3.85 -7.18
N THR A 57 3.82 -4.45 -8.12
CA THR A 57 5.05 -5.21 -7.87
C THR A 57 6.18 -4.25 -7.50
N LEU A 58 6.47 -4.12 -6.20
CA LEU A 58 7.48 -3.16 -5.70
C LEU A 58 8.93 -3.60 -5.95
N SER A 59 9.18 -4.89 -6.14
CA SER A 59 10.52 -5.44 -6.34
C SER A 59 11.22 -4.88 -7.58
N THR A 60 10.48 -4.40 -8.58
CA THR A 60 11.04 -3.79 -9.79
C THR A 60 11.61 -2.39 -9.55
N SER A 61 11.13 -1.70 -8.50
CA SER A 61 11.58 -0.37 -8.10
C SER A 61 12.63 -0.40 -6.98
N ILE A 62 12.92 -1.57 -6.40
CA ILE A 62 13.90 -1.77 -5.31
C ILE A 62 15.14 -2.47 -5.88
N LYS A 63 16.35 -1.93 -5.66
CA LYS A 63 17.56 -2.48 -6.28
C LYS A 63 18.07 -3.76 -5.63
N GLU A 64 17.90 -3.87 -4.32
CA GLU A 64 18.26 -5.04 -3.52
C GLU A 64 17.00 -5.59 -2.84
N PRO A 65 16.06 -6.17 -3.61
CA PRO A 65 14.76 -6.57 -3.08
C PRO A 65 14.88 -7.66 -2.01
N ASP A 66 15.83 -8.59 -2.15
CA ASP A 66 16.06 -9.68 -1.20
C ASP A 66 16.62 -9.20 0.15
N ALA A 67 17.30 -8.06 0.16
CA ALA A 67 17.82 -7.44 1.38
C ALA A 67 16.83 -6.43 2.00
N CYS A 68 15.71 -6.17 1.34
CA CYS A 68 14.74 -5.17 1.78
C CYS A 68 13.80 -5.75 2.85
N ARG A 69 14.06 -5.42 4.13
CA ARG A 69 13.24 -5.85 5.28
C ARG A 69 11.75 -5.57 5.08
N ALA A 70 11.40 -4.37 4.60
CA ALA A 70 10.01 -3.98 4.37
C ALA A 70 9.33 -4.84 3.31
N LEU A 71 10.03 -5.17 2.22
CA LEU A 71 9.50 -6.04 1.17
C LEU A 71 9.39 -7.49 1.65
N SER A 72 10.39 -7.98 2.38
CA SER A 72 10.33 -9.32 3.01
C SER A 72 9.14 -9.45 3.94
N GLY A 73 8.96 -8.50 4.87
CA GLY A 73 7.83 -8.54 5.80
C GLY A 73 6.47 -8.49 5.09
N TRP A 74 6.36 -7.74 3.99
CA TRP A 74 5.15 -7.75 3.16
C TRP A 74 4.91 -9.11 2.49
N ASN A 75 5.96 -9.74 1.95
CA ASN A 75 5.87 -11.05 1.32
C ASN A 75 5.47 -12.13 2.34
N ASP A 76 6.05 -12.11 3.54
CA ASP A 76 5.73 -13.05 4.62
C ASP A 76 4.24 -12.98 5.01
N ILE A 77 3.67 -11.76 5.04
CA ILE A 77 2.23 -11.56 5.29
C ILE A 77 1.40 -12.18 4.18
N ILE A 78 1.72 -11.91 2.91
CA ILE A 78 0.96 -12.45 1.77
C ILE A 78 1.06 -13.97 1.72
N GLU A 79 2.24 -14.53 1.95
CA GLU A 79 2.45 -15.98 2.01
C GLU A 79 1.65 -16.60 3.15
N GLY A 80 1.72 -16.02 4.35
CA GLY A 80 0.96 -16.48 5.52
C GLY A 80 -0.55 -16.52 5.27
N TRP A 81 -1.10 -15.48 4.64
CA TRP A 81 -2.53 -15.46 4.28
C TRP A 81 -2.89 -16.40 3.13
N SER A 82 -1.97 -16.66 2.19
CA SER A 82 -2.22 -17.55 1.06
C SER A 82 -2.61 -18.96 1.51
N HIS A 83 -2.07 -19.43 2.63
CA HIS A 83 -2.41 -20.74 3.21
C HIS A 83 -3.81 -20.80 3.83
N HIS A 84 -4.43 -19.65 4.12
CA HIS A 84 -5.75 -19.55 4.73
C HIS A 84 -6.87 -19.31 3.70
N ILE A 85 -6.51 -18.88 2.50
CA ILE A 85 -7.45 -18.54 1.43
C ILE A 85 -7.69 -19.78 0.56
N PRO A 86 -8.94 -20.08 0.16
CA PRO A 86 -9.22 -21.15 -0.77
C PRO A 86 -8.46 -20.99 -2.09
N GLY A 87 -7.87 -22.07 -2.59
CA GLY A 87 -7.14 -22.06 -3.87
C GLY A 87 -8.05 -21.97 -5.09
N GLU A 88 -9.30 -22.44 -4.97
CA GLU A 88 -10.29 -22.42 -6.05
C GLU A 88 -11.17 -21.15 -5.98
N PRO A 89 -11.20 -20.30 -7.03
CA PRO A 89 -11.97 -19.05 -7.02
C PRO A 89 -13.46 -19.21 -6.73
N ALA A 90 -14.04 -20.36 -7.12
CA ALA A 90 -15.45 -20.67 -6.88
C ALA A 90 -15.78 -20.87 -5.39
N GLU A 91 -14.78 -21.22 -4.56
CA GLU A 91 -14.95 -21.47 -3.12
C GLU A 91 -14.83 -20.19 -2.28
N LEU A 92 -14.28 -19.11 -2.86
CA LEU A 92 -13.97 -17.88 -2.13
C LEU A 92 -15.22 -17.22 -1.55
N TRP A 93 -16.27 -17.07 -2.34
CA TRP A 93 -17.51 -16.43 -1.90
C TRP A 93 -18.20 -17.18 -0.74
N PRO A 94 -18.52 -18.49 -0.86
CA PRO A 94 -19.12 -19.22 0.25
C PRO A 94 -18.19 -19.34 1.47
N TRP A 95 -16.86 -19.27 1.30
CA TRP A 95 -15.92 -19.21 2.41
C TRP A 95 -15.96 -17.87 3.14
N LEU A 96 -15.99 -16.74 2.42
CA LEU A 96 -16.09 -15.40 3.00
C LEU A 96 -17.34 -15.24 3.86
N LEU A 97 -18.49 -15.73 3.39
CA LEU A 97 -19.75 -15.67 4.12
C LEU A 97 -19.75 -16.45 5.46
N LYS A 98 -18.81 -17.38 5.64
CA LYS A 98 -18.66 -18.18 6.86
C LYS A 98 -17.66 -17.59 7.86
N GLN A 99 -16.91 -16.57 7.48
CA GLN A 99 -15.91 -15.98 8.37
C GLN A 99 -16.57 -15.08 9.41
N GLU A 100 -15.99 -15.03 10.59
CA GLU A 100 -16.33 -14.03 11.59
C GLU A 100 -15.90 -12.64 11.12
N LEU A 101 -16.61 -11.59 11.59
CA LEU A 101 -16.34 -10.21 11.20
C LEU A 101 -14.88 -9.80 11.47
N ALA A 102 -14.29 -10.26 12.58
CA ALA A 102 -12.89 -9.97 12.90
C ALA A 102 -11.94 -10.45 11.78
N ARG A 103 -12.11 -11.69 11.31
CA ARG A 103 -11.31 -12.22 10.21
C ARG A 103 -11.57 -11.52 8.87
N LEU A 104 -12.81 -11.10 8.61
CA LEU A 104 -13.12 -10.28 7.44
C LEU A 104 -12.41 -8.92 7.49
N LEU A 105 -12.31 -8.31 8.66
CA LEU A 105 -11.57 -7.06 8.87
C LEU A 105 -10.06 -7.26 8.69
N ASP A 106 -9.50 -8.36 9.18
CA ASP A 106 -8.08 -8.69 8.95
C ASP A 106 -7.79 -8.88 7.45
N LEU A 107 -8.64 -9.61 6.73
CA LEU A 107 -8.53 -9.78 5.28
C LEU A 107 -8.68 -8.44 4.54
N LEU A 108 -9.62 -7.60 4.98
CA LEU A 108 -9.78 -6.25 4.44
C LEU A 108 -8.49 -5.44 4.62
N ALA A 109 -7.82 -5.57 5.77
CA ALA A 109 -6.56 -4.91 6.04
C ALA A 109 -5.46 -5.33 5.05
N VAL A 110 -5.33 -6.63 4.80
CA VAL A 110 -4.38 -7.20 3.82
C VAL A 110 -4.66 -6.71 2.41
N VAL A 111 -5.90 -6.79 1.93
CA VAL A 111 -6.21 -6.36 0.57
C VAL A 111 -6.11 -4.85 0.42
N THR A 112 -6.42 -4.06 1.46
CA THR A 112 -6.24 -2.60 1.43
C THR A 112 -4.76 -2.24 1.37
N ALA A 113 -3.93 -2.90 2.19
CA ALA A 113 -2.48 -2.76 2.15
C ALA A 113 -1.91 -3.12 0.77
N ALA A 114 -2.35 -4.21 0.15
CA ALA A 114 -1.93 -4.59 -1.21
C ALA A 114 -2.22 -3.49 -2.24
N ASN A 115 -3.30 -2.74 -2.05
CA ASN A 115 -3.74 -1.63 -2.91
C ASN A 115 -3.10 -0.28 -2.61
N LEU A 116 -2.39 -0.16 -1.49
CA LEU A 116 -1.68 1.05 -1.15
C LEU A 116 -0.51 1.26 -2.10
N ASN A 117 -0.44 2.46 -2.69
CA ASN A 117 0.60 2.89 -3.62
C ASN A 117 1.08 4.31 -3.28
N ALA A 118 2.20 4.41 -2.57
CA ALA A 118 2.87 5.66 -2.21
C ALA A 118 4.10 5.94 -3.07
N VAL A 119 4.29 5.20 -4.19
CA VAL A 119 5.47 5.35 -5.05
C VAL A 119 5.39 6.66 -5.83
N ALA A 120 6.48 7.44 -5.78
CA ALA A 120 6.66 8.65 -6.57
C ALA A 120 7.56 8.34 -7.78
N GLY A 121 6.96 7.80 -8.84
CA GLY A 121 7.66 7.51 -10.09
C GLY A 121 7.82 8.73 -10.98
N ARG A 122 8.86 8.74 -11.82
CA ARG A 122 9.22 9.88 -12.70
C ARG A 122 8.07 10.40 -13.58
N TYR A 123 7.18 9.51 -14.02
CA TYR A 123 6.02 9.84 -14.86
C TYR A 123 4.68 9.55 -14.18
N ASN A 124 4.69 9.17 -12.90
CA ASN A 124 3.51 8.75 -12.15
C ASN A 124 3.58 9.25 -10.70
N ALA A 125 3.55 10.56 -10.52
CA ALA A 125 3.57 11.23 -9.21
C ALA A 125 2.28 12.06 -9.00
N SER A 126 1.15 11.38 -8.82
CA SER A 126 -0.13 12.04 -8.55
C SER A 126 -0.10 12.70 -7.16
N ARG A 127 -0.17 14.05 -7.11
CA ARG A 127 -0.18 14.80 -5.85
C ARG A 127 -1.30 14.37 -4.91
N SER A 128 -2.49 14.09 -5.46
CA SER A 128 -3.65 13.65 -4.67
C SER A 128 -3.39 12.27 -4.03
N ARG A 129 -2.89 11.31 -4.81
CA ARG A 129 -2.55 9.97 -4.31
C ARG A 129 -1.48 10.02 -3.22
N LEU A 130 -0.41 10.79 -3.46
CA LEU A 130 0.70 10.90 -2.52
C LEU A 130 0.26 11.58 -1.21
N GLY A 131 -0.54 12.65 -1.28
CA GLY A 131 -1.08 13.29 -0.08
C GLY A 131 -2.01 12.38 0.73
N GLN A 132 -2.81 11.52 0.08
CA GLN A 132 -3.59 10.50 0.78
C GLN A 132 -2.71 9.43 1.42
N ALA A 133 -1.63 9.02 0.74
CA ALA A 133 -0.66 8.09 1.30
C ALA A 133 0.04 8.67 2.54
N ASP A 134 0.33 9.98 2.57
CA ASP A 134 0.94 10.63 3.73
C ASP A 134 0.02 10.63 4.94
N ALA A 135 -1.28 10.92 4.75
CA ALA A 135 -2.27 10.82 5.82
C ALA A 135 -2.38 9.38 6.37
N ILE A 136 -2.27 8.36 5.50
CA ILE A 136 -2.25 6.96 5.93
C ILE A 136 -0.96 6.64 6.70
N ALA A 137 0.20 7.14 6.26
CA ALA A 137 1.47 6.93 6.95
C ALA A 137 1.45 7.50 8.38
N GLU A 138 0.87 8.69 8.55
CA GLU A 138 0.69 9.30 9.87
C GLU A 138 -0.27 8.48 10.73
N ALA A 139 -1.42 8.06 10.19
CA ALA A 139 -2.42 7.29 10.92
C ALA A 139 -1.90 5.92 11.40
N VAL A 140 -1.02 5.28 10.62
CA VAL A 140 -0.34 4.04 11.03
C VAL A 140 0.92 4.30 11.86
N GLY A 141 1.29 5.55 12.14
CA GLY A 141 2.49 5.88 12.91
C GLY A 141 3.78 5.34 12.28
N LEU A 142 3.89 5.41 10.96
CA LEU A 142 5.05 4.89 10.22
C LEU A 142 6.34 5.57 10.67
N ASP A 143 7.25 4.78 11.24
CA ASP A 143 8.63 5.18 11.48
C ASP A 143 9.55 4.48 10.48
N MET A 144 10.01 5.24 9.49
CA MET A 144 10.86 4.70 8.42
C MET A 144 12.21 4.19 8.92
N GLN A 145 12.72 4.65 10.06
CA GLN A 145 14.02 4.20 10.59
C GLN A 145 13.98 2.72 11.00
N GLN A 146 12.79 2.20 11.32
CA GLN A 146 12.61 0.78 11.65
C GLN A 146 12.68 -0.11 10.40
N TRP A 147 12.39 0.45 9.23
CA TRP A 147 12.21 -0.28 7.98
C TRP A 147 13.36 -0.09 7.00
N TRP A 148 14.09 1.02 7.11
CA TRP A 148 15.13 1.38 6.17
C TRP A 148 16.13 2.38 6.77
N GLU A 149 17.40 2.23 6.39
CA GLU A 149 18.47 3.19 6.71
C GLU A 149 19.24 3.59 5.44
N PRO A 150 19.73 4.84 5.35
CA PRO A 150 20.47 5.33 4.20
C PRO A 150 21.89 4.75 4.14
N GLY A 151 22.05 3.60 3.49
CA GLY A 151 23.35 2.99 3.24
C GLY A 151 24.21 3.80 2.25
N ALA A 152 25.54 3.66 2.34
CA ALA A 152 26.49 4.32 1.44
C ALA A 152 26.18 4.11 -0.06
N PRO A 153 25.78 2.89 -0.52
CA PRO A 153 25.39 2.70 -1.92
C PRO A 153 24.15 3.51 -2.34
N PHE A 154 23.18 3.71 -1.44
CA PHE A 154 22.02 4.55 -1.72
C PHE A 154 22.41 6.02 -1.81
N LEU A 155 23.15 6.52 -0.81
CA LEU A 155 23.59 7.92 -0.76
C LEU A 155 24.46 8.31 -1.96
N ALA A 156 25.32 7.40 -2.43
CA ALA A 156 26.16 7.61 -3.61
C ALA A 156 25.36 7.82 -4.91
N ARG A 157 24.09 7.42 -4.95
CA ARG A 157 23.21 7.52 -6.13
C ARG A 157 22.31 8.76 -6.09
N LEU A 158 22.28 9.49 -4.98
CA LEU A 158 21.48 10.70 -4.87
C LEU A 158 22.20 11.88 -5.54
N SER A 159 21.45 12.65 -6.33
CA SER A 159 21.94 13.96 -6.76
C SER A 159 21.89 14.95 -5.60
N LYS A 160 22.61 16.07 -5.70
CA LYS A 160 22.51 17.16 -4.73
C LYS A 160 21.08 17.70 -4.61
N ALA A 161 20.29 17.65 -5.68
CA ALA A 161 18.88 18.03 -5.66
C ALA A 161 18.06 17.03 -4.85
N ASP A 162 18.25 15.72 -5.05
CA ASP A 162 17.55 14.68 -4.28
C ASP A 162 17.87 14.81 -2.78
N ILE A 163 19.14 15.05 -2.42
CA ILE A 163 19.55 15.26 -1.02
C ILE A 163 18.86 16.52 -0.44
N ALA A 164 18.80 17.61 -1.21
CA ALA A 164 18.17 18.84 -0.76
C ALA A 164 16.64 18.75 -0.66
N ASP A 165 15.99 17.87 -1.42
CA ASP A 165 14.56 17.59 -1.30
C ASP A 165 14.28 16.71 -0.06
N ILE A 166 15.08 15.67 0.18
CA ILE A 166 14.97 14.81 1.39
C ILE A 166 15.17 15.60 2.68
N LEU A 167 16.06 16.60 2.70
CA LEU A 167 16.30 17.44 3.88
C LEU A 167 15.21 18.50 4.13
N ARG A 168 14.25 18.66 3.21
CA ARG A 168 13.14 19.62 3.33
C ARG A 168 11.84 18.99 3.83
N GLU A 169 11.71 17.67 3.71
CA GLU A 169 10.69 16.85 4.39
C GLU A 169 11.06 16.66 5.87
#